data_AF-A0A540VS87-F1
#
_entry.id   AF-A0A540VS87-F1
#
_cell.length_a   1.000
_cell.length_b   1.000
_cell.length_c   1.000
_cell.angle_alpha   90.00
_cell.angle_beta   90.00
_cell.angle_gamma   90.00
#
_symmetry.space_group_name_H-M   'P 1'
#
loop_
_entity.id
_entity.type
_entity.pdbx_description
1 polymer ?
#
loop_
_entity_poly.entity_id
_entity_poly.type
_entity_poly.pdbx_seq_one_letter_code
_entity_poly.pdbx_strand_id
1 'polypeptide(L)'
;MPKKKARAARKKKPAEAHEHLGARVTGYKIDIEAGLNLDLKGGGLRYPAPDDPLYTYRTLLTLYGECIDPDERAGEIYDFLIVGDARAARDHLTVADIQDRDRDGGPKTRLYRGVEIPVYDRPPGITTMFPGGGKRHFQCYLPVPPQLASDMLTALAAGAAPYMAIHEHKVGRKRWIDTLTLQNTHPAEE
;
A
#
# COMPACT_ATOMS: atom_id res chain seq x y z
N MET A 1 25.43 -31.39 -43.16
CA MET A 1 25.16 -30.02 -42.66
C MET A 1 24.06 -30.08 -41.60
N PRO A 2 24.34 -29.80 -40.32
CA PRO A 2 23.34 -29.92 -39.26
C PRO A 2 22.58 -28.59 -39.08
N LYS A 3 21.24 -28.67 -39.10
CA LYS A 3 20.32 -27.54 -38.94
C LYS A 3 20.38 -26.99 -37.50
N LYS A 4 20.81 -25.72 -37.34
CA LYS A 4 20.77 -24.99 -36.06
C LYS A 4 19.31 -24.84 -35.59
N LYS A 5 19.01 -25.42 -34.42
CA LYS A 5 17.73 -25.21 -33.70
C LYS A 5 17.60 -23.73 -33.33
N ALA A 6 16.55 -23.08 -33.84
CA ALA A 6 16.19 -21.72 -33.47
C ALA A 6 15.84 -21.67 -31.97
N ARG A 7 16.59 -20.88 -31.22
CA ARG A 7 16.39 -20.64 -29.79
C ARG A 7 15.13 -19.78 -29.66
N ALA A 8 14.07 -20.34 -29.07
CA ALA A 8 12.82 -19.62 -28.82
C ALA A 8 13.10 -18.31 -28.07
N ALA A 9 12.66 -17.18 -28.64
CA ALA A 9 12.81 -15.87 -28.03
C ALA A 9 12.00 -15.82 -26.73
N ARG A 10 12.71 -15.70 -25.60
CA ARG A 10 12.13 -15.57 -24.27
C ARG A 10 11.35 -14.25 -24.24
N LYS A 11 10.01 -14.29 -24.25
CA LYS A 11 9.16 -13.11 -24.10
C LYS A 11 9.63 -12.31 -22.89
N LYS A 12 10.03 -11.04 -23.08
CA LYS A 12 10.32 -10.12 -21.98
C LYS A 12 9.07 -10.07 -21.11
N LYS A 13 9.18 -10.48 -19.84
CA LYS A 13 8.11 -10.21 -18.86
C LYS A 13 7.82 -8.70 -18.89
N PRO A 14 6.55 -8.30 -18.85
CA PRO A 14 6.23 -6.88 -18.81
C PRO A 14 6.95 -6.26 -17.60
N ALA A 15 7.48 -5.05 -17.79
CA ALA A 15 8.24 -4.34 -16.75
C ALA A 15 7.38 -4.05 -15.52
N GLU A 16 6.07 -3.97 -15.75
CA GLU A 16 5.01 -3.69 -14.80
C GLU A 16 3.92 -4.76 -14.96
N ALA A 17 3.35 -5.21 -13.84
CA ALA A 17 2.22 -6.14 -13.85
C ALA A 17 1.26 -5.75 -12.73
N HIS A 18 -0.04 -5.81 -13.03
CA HIS A 18 -1.09 -5.63 -12.04
C HIS A 18 -1.78 -6.97 -11.80
N GLU A 19 -2.06 -7.27 -10.54
CA GLU A 19 -2.70 -8.51 -10.11
C GLU A 19 -3.71 -8.18 -9.00
N HIS A 20 -4.88 -8.78 -9.07
CA HIS A 20 -5.87 -8.70 -7.98
C HIS A 20 -5.69 -9.95 -7.12
N LEU A 21 -5.61 -9.78 -5.81
CA LEU A 21 -5.45 -10.86 -4.85
C LEU A 21 -6.59 -10.78 -3.84
N GLY A 22 -7.29 -11.90 -3.66
CA GLY A 22 -8.28 -12.08 -2.62
C GLY A 22 -7.67 -12.81 -1.42
N ALA A 23 -7.84 -12.26 -0.22
CA ALA A 23 -7.44 -12.91 1.01
C ALA A 23 -8.61 -12.98 2.00
N ARG A 24 -8.77 -14.13 2.66
CA ARG A 24 -9.67 -14.27 3.81
C ARG A 24 -8.98 -13.69 5.03
N VAL A 25 -9.68 -12.83 5.76
CA VAL A 25 -9.23 -12.34 7.06
C VAL A 25 -9.26 -13.50 8.06
N THR A 26 -8.10 -13.84 8.61
CA THR A 26 -7.95 -14.93 9.59
C THR A 26 -7.96 -14.42 11.02
N GLY A 27 -7.66 -13.14 11.22
CA GLY A 27 -7.73 -12.47 12.51
C GLY A 27 -7.18 -11.05 12.45
N TYR A 28 -7.20 -10.38 13.60
CA TYR A 28 -6.58 -9.07 13.75
C TYR A 28 -6.03 -8.89 15.16
N LYS A 29 -5.04 -8.01 15.29
CA LYS A 29 -4.53 -7.49 16.57
C LYS A 29 -4.72 -5.99 16.59
N ILE A 30 -5.10 -5.45 17.74
CA ILE A 30 -5.23 -4.02 17.92
C ILE A 30 -4.43 -3.53 19.14
N ASP A 31 -3.84 -2.36 18.99
CA ASP A 31 -3.28 -1.55 20.07
C ASP A 31 -3.79 -0.11 19.89
N ILE A 32 -4.37 0.45 20.95
CA ILE A 32 -4.92 1.82 20.98
C ILE A 32 -4.21 2.56 22.09
N GLU A 33 -3.49 3.60 21.72
CA GLU A 33 -2.67 4.38 22.64
C GLU A 33 -3.20 5.81 22.77
N ALA A 34 -3.22 6.30 24.01
CA ALA A 34 -3.36 7.71 24.35
C ALA A 34 -2.25 8.06 25.34
N GLY A 35 -1.42 9.04 25.01
CA GLY A 35 -0.25 9.36 25.83
C GLY A 35 0.32 10.73 25.57
N LEU A 36 1.35 11.07 26.34
CA LEU A 36 2.21 12.22 26.04
C LEU A 36 3.05 11.91 24.81
N ASN A 37 3.25 12.94 23.98
CA ASN A 37 4.15 12.87 22.83
C ASN A 37 5.53 12.34 23.26
N LEU A 38 5.95 11.24 22.62
CA LEU A 38 7.21 10.55 22.94
C LEU A 38 8.43 11.47 22.74
N ASP A 39 8.34 12.43 21.82
CA ASP A 39 9.39 13.42 21.58
C ASP A 39 9.63 14.32 22.82
N LEU A 40 8.63 14.45 23.70
CA LEU A 40 8.75 15.16 24.99
C LEU A 40 9.39 14.30 26.10
N LYS A 41 9.45 12.97 25.94
CA LYS A 41 10.00 12.05 26.95
C LYS A 41 11.53 11.95 26.92
N GLY A 42 12.22 12.83 26.19
CA GLY A 42 13.68 12.98 26.23
C GLY A 42 14.48 11.99 25.38
N GLY A 43 13.83 11.31 24.42
CA GLY A 43 14.41 10.25 23.59
C GLY A 43 15.07 10.70 22.29
N GLY A 44 15.83 11.80 22.27
CA GLY A 44 16.93 12.12 21.34
C GLY A 44 16.80 12.06 19.80
N LEU A 45 15.71 11.57 19.20
CA LEU A 45 15.60 11.40 17.74
C LEU A 45 15.14 12.67 17.02
N ARG A 46 14.37 13.53 17.71
CA ARG A 46 13.89 14.81 17.19
C ARG A 46 13.62 15.75 18.36
N TYR A 47 13.93 17.04 18.19
CA TYR A 47 13.47 18.08 19.12
C TYR A 47 12.02 18.44 18.79
N PRO A 48 11.12 18.44 19.78
CA PRO A 48 9.73 18.84 19.56
C PRO A 48 9.68 20.31 19.10
N ALA A 49 8.93 20.54 18.03
CA ALA A 49 8.63 21.88 17.53
C ALA A 49 7.49 22.52 18.35
N PRO A 50 7.39 23.85 18.42
CA PRO A 50 6.35 24.53 19.21
C PRO A 50 4.91 24.18 18.80
N ASP A 51 4.71 23.72 17.57
CA ASP A 51 3.44 23.29 16.98
C ASP A 51 3.20 21.78 17.09
N ASP A 52 4.15 21.00 17.61
CA ASP A 52 3.93 19.57 17.83
C ASP A 52 2.87 19.36 18.94
N PRO A 53 1.97 18.37 18.77
CA PRO A 53 0.93 18.12 19.76
C PRO A 53 1.53 17.60 21.07
N LEU A 54 0.99 18.08 22.20
CA LEU A 54 1.37 17.64 23.55
C LEU A 54 0.96 16.17 23.80
N TYR A 55 -0.22 15.79 23.32
CA TYR A 55 -0.78 14.45 23.43
C TYR A 55 -0.78 13.76 22.08
N THR A 56 -0.51 12.46 22.09
CA THR A 56 -0.54 11.60 20.91
C THR A 56 -1.58 10.51 21.10
N TYR A 57 -2.39 10.32 20.07
CA TYR A 57 -3.37 9.25 19.97
C TYR A 57 -3.00 8.40 18.75
N ARG A 58 -2.97 7.07 18.93
CA ARG A 58 -2.58 6.17 17.86
C ARG A 58 -3.44 4.92 17.87
N THR A 59 -3.84 4.49 16.68
CA THR A 59 -4.42 3.16 16.47
C THR A 59 -3.45 2.34 15.64
N LEU A 60 -3.03 1.20 16.18
CA LEU A 60 -2.28 0.18 15.48
C LEU A 60 -3.18 -1.01 15.26
N LEU A 61 -3.52 -1.28 14.00
CA LEU A 61 -4.34 -2.42 13.61
C LEU A 61 -3.48 -3.33 12.75
N THR A 62 -3.19 -4.53 13.23
CA THR A 62 -2.56 -5.57 12.41
C THR A 62 -3.64 -6.51 11.89
N LEU A 63 -3.78 -6.62 10.58
CA LEU A 63 -4.66 -7.58 9.93
C LEU A 63 -3.87 -8.78 9.45
N TYR A 64 -4.44 -9.97 9.67
CA TYR A 64 -3.89 -11.23 9.21
C TYR A 64 -4.81 -11.79 8.13
N GLY A 65 -4.22 -12.19 7.02
CA GLY A 65 -4.94 -12.75 5.88
C GLY A 65 -4.26 -13.96 5.28
N GLU A 66 -5.07 -14.85 4.74
CA GLU A 66 -4.63 -15.97 3.92
C GLU A 66 -5.20 -15.80 2.52
N CYS A 67 -4.33 -15.80 1.51
CA CYS A 67 -4.70 -15.73 0.10
C CYS A 67 -5.61 -16.90 -0.27
N ILE A 68 -6.75 -16.58 -0.87
CA ILE A 68 -7.72 -17.54 -1.40
C ILE A 68 -7.91 -17.38 -2.91
N ASP A 69 -7.52 -16.24 -3.48
CA ASP A 69 -7.59 -15.95 -4.90
C ASP A 69 -6.39 -15.09 -5.34
N PRO A 70 -5.76 -15.35 -6.50
CA PRO A 70 -6.01 -16.48 -7.40
C PRO A 70 -5.41 -17.79 -6.85
N ASP A 71 -5.85 -18.92 -7.39
CA ASP A 71 -5.45 -20.28 -6.94
C ASP A 71 -3.93 -20.48 -6.89
N GLU A 72 -3.17 -19.89 -7.83
CA GLU A 72 -1.71 -20.02 -7.85
C GLU A 72 -1.02 -19.41 -6.61
N ARG A 73 -1.72 -18.51 -5.93
CA ARG A 73 -1.25 -17.75 -4.78
C ARG A 73 -1.89 -18.25 -3.48
N ALA A 74 -2.83 -19.20 -3.54
CA ALA A 74 -3.58 -19.72 -2.40
C ALA A 74 -2.70 -20.23 -1.25
N GLY A 75 -2.95 -19.76 -0.03
CA GLY A 75 -2.16 -20.06 1.17
C GLY A 75 -0.93 -19.16 1.37
N GLU A 76 -0.74 -18.11 0.56
CA GLU A 76 0.13 -17.00 0.96
C GLU A 76 -0.46 -16.23 2.15
N ILE A 77 0.39 -15.80 3.06
CA ILE A 77 0.01 -15.09 4.29
C ILE A 77 0.35 -13.61 4.14
N TYR A 78 -0.60 -12.76 4.49
CA TYR A 78 -0.43 -11.31 4.48
C TYR A 78 -0.65 -10.73 5.88
N ASP A 79 0.32 -9.95 6.33
CA ASP A 79 0.25 -9.16 7.55
C ASP A 79 0.23 -7.67 7.17
N PHE A 80 -0.88 -6.99 7.46
CA PHE A 80 -1.01 -5.55 7.24
C PHE A 80 -0.94 -4.81 8.56
N LEU A 81 0.16 -4.09 8.81
CA LEU A 81 0.24 -3.12 9.90
C LEU A 81 -0.35 -1.79 9.43
N ILE A 82 -1.60 -1.54 9.82
CA ILE A 82 -2.34 -0.32 9.57
C ILE A 82 -2.11 0.63 10.75
N VAL A 83 -1.68 1.84 10.44
CA VAL A 83 -1.39 2.87 11.46
C VAL A 83 -2.31 4.05 11.24
N GLY A 84 -3.29 4.21 12.12
CA GLY A 84 -4.10 5.42 12.22
C GLY A 84 -3.26 6.52 12.87
N ASP A 85 -2.72 7.41 12.05
CA ASP A 85 -1.91 8.55 12.48
C ASP A 85 -2.43 9.82 11.79
N ALA A 86 -2.67 10.88 12.56
CA ALA A 86 -3.10 12.16 12.01
C ALA A 86 -2.09 12.76 11.01
N ARG A 87 -0.80 12.40 11.14
CA ARG A 87 0.26 12.78 10.19
C ARG A 87 0.30 11.91 8.94
N ALA A 88 -0.32 10.73 8.97
CA ALA A 88 -0.42 9.83 7.82
C ALA A 88 -1.40 10.31 6.76
N ALA A 89 -2.22 11.32 7.08
CA ALA A 89 -3.02 12.07 6.12
C ALA A 89 -2.10 12.68 5.06
N ARG A 90 -1.83 11.91 3.99
CA ARG A 90 -1.34 12.41 2.70
C ARG A 90 -2.36 13.35 2.04
N ASP A 91 -3.43 13.71 2.73
CA ASP A 91 -4.52 14.60 2.35
C ASP A 91 -4.03 15.98 1.86
N HIS A 92 -2.77 16.33 2.10
CA HIS A 92 -2.12 17.52 1.57
C HIS A 92 -1.45 17.33 0.20
N LEU A 93 -1.20 16.09 -0.24
CA LEU A 93 -0.64 15.79 -1.55
C LEU A 93 -1.75 15.77 -2.61
N THR A 94 -1.55 16.56 -3.65
CA THR A 94 -2.44 16.70 -4.79
C THR A 94 -1.81 16.08 -6.04
N VAL A 95 -2.61 15.93 -7.10
CA VAL A 95 -2.10 15.49 -8.41
C VAL A 95 -1.06 16.48 -8.97
N ALA A 96 -1.13 17.76 -8.59
CA ALA A 96 -0.15 18.76 -9.01
C ALA A 96 1.25 18.48 -8.40
N ASP A 97 1.31 17.91 -7.19
CA ASP A 97 2.57 17.62 -6.51
C ASP A 97 3.35 16.47 -7.16
N ILE A 98 2.68 15.66 -7.99
CA ILE A 98 3.29 14.60 -8.78
C ILE A 98 3.48 14.98 -10.25
N GLN A 99 3.35 16.27 -10.60
CA GLN A 99 3.69 16.73 -11.94
C GLN A 99 5.20 16.58 -12.16
N ASP A 100 5.56 15.88 -13.24
CA ASP A 100 6.94 15.69 -13.65
C ASP A 100 7.59 17.05 -13.94
N ARG A 101 8.90 17.14 -13.74
CA ARG A 101 9.66 18.36 -13.95
C ARG A 101 10.60 18.23 -15.13
N ASP A 102 10.77 19.31 -15.89
CA ASP A 102 11.76 19.36 -16.96
C ASP A 102 13.19 19.50 -16.41
N ARG A 103 14.17 19.67 -17.32
CA ARG A 103 15.59 19.80 -16.94
C ARG A 103 15.90 21.05 -16.13
N ASP A 104 15.06 22.08 -16.24
CA ASP A 104 15.22 23.36 -15.56
C ASP A 104 14.38 23.43 -14.26
N GLY A 105 13.67 22.33 -13.93
CA GLY A 105 12.86 22.21 -12.73
C GLY A 105 11.45 22.78 -12.86
N GLY A 106 11.02 23.17 -14.06
CA GLY A 106 9.68 23.67 -14.36
C GLY A 106 8.65 22.53 -14.57
N PRO A 107 7.34 22.82 -14.50
CA PRO A 107 6.29 21.82 -14.71
C PRO A 107 6.32 21.29 -16.14
N LYS A 108 6.46 19.97 -16.29
CA LYS A 108 6.53 19.33 -17.60
C LYS A 108 5.14 19.19 -18.21
N THR A 109 5.03 19.57 -19.49
CA THR A 109 3.83 19.40 -20.30
C THR A 109 4.15 18.59 -21.56
N ARG A 110 3.13 18.02 -22.18
CA ARG A 110 3.19 17.41 -23.51
C ARG A 110 2.10 17.97 -24.39
N LEU A 111 2.36 18.11 -25.69
CA LEU A 111 1.35 18.53 -26.65
C LEU A 111 0.43 17.34 -26.99
N TYR A 112 -0.87 17.52 -26.80
CA TYR A 112 -1.88 16.54 -27.20
C TYR A 112 -3.05 17.24 -27.87
N ARG A 113 -3.30 16.92 -29.14
CA ARG A 113 -4.37 17.53 -29.96
C ARG A 113 -4.33 19.07 -29.96
N GLY A 114 -3.14 19.65 -30.03
CA GLY A 114 -2.94 21.11 -30.04
C GLY A 114 -3.06 21.79 -28.68
N VAL A 115 -3.25 21.03 -27.60
CA VAL A 115 -3.35 21.54 -26.22
C VAL A 115 -2.18 21.01 -25.41
N GLU A 116 -1.54 21.88 -24.62
CA GLU A 116 -0.54 21.47 -23.65
C GLU A 116 -1.21 20.83 -22.44
N ILE A 117 -0.81 19.59 -22.12
CA ILE A 117 -1.32 18.85 -20.97
C ILE A 117 -0.18 18.49 -20.02
N PRO A 118 -0.36 18.59 -18.70
CA PRO A 118 0.62 18.17 -17.72
C PRO A 118 1.04 16.70 -17.87
N VAL A 119 2.31 16.41 -17.60
CA VAL A 119 2.82 15.05 -17.46
C VAL A 119 2.99 14.76 -15.97
N TYR A 120 2.41 13.68 -15.49
CA TYR A 120 2.47 13.27 -14.09
C TYR A 120 3.30 11.99 -13.92
N ASP A 121 4.11 11.94 -12.87
CA ASP A 121 4.81 10.73 -12.45
C ASP A 121 4.02 10.01 -11.36
N ARG A 122 3.25 9.00 -11.76
CA ARG A 122 2.35 8.30 -10.84
C ARG A 122 3.15 7.47 -9.82
N PRO A 123 2.89 7.60 -8.51
CA PRO A 123 3.48 6.69 -7.53
C PRO A 123 3.02 5.25 -7.80
N PRO A 124 3.90 4.23 -7.68
CA PRO A 124 3.54 2.86 -8.01
C PRO A 124 2.50 2.21 -7.09
N GLY A 125 2.16 2.83 -5.96
CA GLY A 125 1.13 2.37 -5.02
C GLY A 125 1.13 3.15 -3.71
N ILE A 126 0.18 2.83 -2.83
CA ILE A 126 0.04 3.43 -1.49
C ILE A 126 1.07 2.90 -0.51
N THR A 127 1.50 1.65 -0.66
CA THR A 127 2.57 1.04 0.13
C THR A 127 3.27 -0.09 -0.63
N THR A 128 4.38 -0.58 -0.10
CA THR A 128 5.11 -1.73 -0.60
C THR A 128 4.86 -2.97 0.23
N MET A 129 4.82 -4.11 -0.44
CA MET A 129 4.75 -5.43 0.16
C MET A 129 6.17 -6.01 0.28
N PHE A 130 6.56 -6.38 1.49
CA PHE A 130 7.88 -6.92 1.79
C PHE A 130 7.78 -8.41 2.17
N PRO A 131 8.79 -9.24 1.84
CA PRO A 131 8.82 -10.61 2.36
C PRO A 131 8.95 -10.58 3.89
N GLY A 132 8.06 -11.32 4.56
CA GLY A 132 8.07 -11.54 6.01
C GLY A 132 8.88 -12.77 6.40
N GLY A 133 8.60 -13.30 7.59
CA GLY A 133 9.17 -14.57 8.04
C GLY A 133 8.66 -15.74 7.21
N GLY A 134 9.38 -16.13 6.16
CA GLY A 134 9.07 -17.27 5.29
C GLY A 134 8.90 -16.91 3.80
N LYS A 135 8.91 -17.92 2.91
CA LYS A 135 8.84 -17.69 1.44
C LYS A 135 7.47 -17.23 0.91
N ARG A 136 6.41 -17.41 1.71
CA ARG A 136 5.00 -17.13 1.33
C ARG A 136 4.31 -16.18 2.30
N HIS A 137 5.09 -15.48 3.10
CA HIS A 137 4.60 -14.53 4.08
C HIS A 137 5.04 -13.14 3.64
N PHE A 138 4.10 -12.21 3.61
CA PHE A 138 4.33 -10.84 3.22
C PHE A 138 3.82 -9.87 4.28
N GLN A 139 4.58 -8.80 4.50
CA GLN A 139 4.26 -7.75 5.45
C GLN A 139 4.11 -6.42 4.73
N CYS A 140 3.11 -5.66 5.15
CA CYS A 140 2.79 -4.35 4.60
C CYS A 140 2.64 -3.34 5.74
N TYR A 141 3.14 -2.12 5.52
CA TYR A 141 2.98 -1.01 6.44
C TYR A 141 2.12 0.06 5.78
N LEU A 142 0.92 0.31 6.30
CA LEU A 142 -0.03 1.23 5.71
C LEU A 142 -0.41 2.34 6.69
N PRO A 143 0.24 3.51 6.60
CA PRO A 143 -0.18 4.68 7.36
C PRO A 143 -1.46 5.23 6.71
N VAL A 144 -2.52 5.40 7.50
CA VAL A 144 -3.85 5.87 7.06
C VAL A 144 -4.38 6.96 7.98
N PRO A 145 -5.35 7.78 7.51
CA PRO A 145 -6.09 8.67 8.38
C PRO A 145 -6.72 7.90 9.56
N PRO A 146 -6.74 8.46 10.79
CA PRO A 146 -7.26 7.78 11.97
C PRO A 146 -8.70 7.29 11.81
N GLN A 147 -9.54 8.05 11.10
CA GLN A 147 -10.94 7.67 10.84
C GLN A 147 -11.02 6.35 10.07
N LEU A 148 -10.20 6.18 9.02
CA LEU A 148 -10.21 4.96 8.22
C LEU A 148 -9.79 3.73 9.06
N ALA A 149 -8.79 3.87 9.92
CA ALA A 149 -8.40 2.79 10.83
C ALA A 149 -9.53 2.42 11.80
N SER A 150 -10.28 3.41 12.29
CA SER A 150 -11.45 3.19 13.16
C SER A 150 -12.62 2.50 12.43
N ASP A 151 -12.90 2.91 11.19
CA ASP A 151 -13.93 2.31 10.34
C ASP A 151 -13.59 0.85 10.02
N MET A 152 -12.32 0.57 9.67
CA MET A 152 -11.82 -0.78 9.45
C MET A 152 -11.99 -1.67 10.69
N LEU A 153 -11.58 -1.18 11.86
CA LEU A 153 -11.78 -1.89 13.12
C LEU A 153 -13.26 -2.19 13.38
N THR A 154 -14.13 -1.22 13.14
CA THR A 154 -15.58 -1.37 13.34
C THR A 154 -16.14 -2.45 12.42
N ALA A 155 -15.76 -2.46 11.15
CA ALA A 155 -16.17 -3.48 10.18
C ALA A 155 -15.70 -4.88 10.59
N LEU A 156 -14.47 -5.01 11.09
CA LEU A 156 -13.91 -6.27 11.58
C LEU A 156 -14.59 -6.76 12.86
N ALA A 157 -14.81 -5.87 13.82
CA ALA A 157 -15.48 -6.20 15.08
C ALA A 157 -16.94 -6.63 14.87
N ALA A 158 -17.62 -6.04 13.87
CA ALA A 158 -18.97 -6.44 13.48
C ALA A 158 -19.02 -7.76 12.67
N GLY A 159 -17.87 -8.31 12.26
CA GLY A 159 -17.81 -9.45 11.33
C GLY A 159 -18.29 -9.12 9.92
N ALA A 160 -18.38 -7.83 9.58
CA ALA A 160 -18.89 -7.34 8.30
C ALA A 160 -17.81 -7.26 7.21
N ALA A 161 -16.56 -7.61 7.50
CA ALA A 161 -15.46 -7.60 6.53
C ALA A 161 -14.58 -8.87 6.63
N PRO A 162 -15.10 -10.06 6.25
CA PRO A 162 -14.34 -11.30 6.27
C PRO A 162 -13.24 -11.39 5.19
N TYR A 163 -13.18 -10.47 4.22
CA TYR A 163 -12.24 -10.54 3.10
C TYR A 163 -11.45 -9.23 2.93
N MET A 164 -10.25 -9.40 2.38
CA MET A 164 -9.37 -8.36 1.86
C MET A 164 -9.22 -8.52 0.36
N ALA A 165 -9.48 -7.46 -0.40
CA ALA A 165 -9.04 -7.34 -1.78
C ALA A 165 -7.76 -6.49 -1.83
N ILE A 166 -6.73 -7.04 -2.45
CA ILE A 166 -5.40 -6.44 -2.55
C ILE A 166 -5.08 -6.27 -4.02
N HIS A 167 -5.04 -5.02 -4.49
CA HIS A 167 -4.59 -4.70 -5.84
C HIS A 167 -3.07 -4.53 -5.82
N GLU A 168 -2.36 -5.54 -6.30
CA GLU A 168 -0.91 -5.53 -6.40
C GLU A 168 -0.47 -4.86 -7.72
N HIS A 169 0.55 -4.02 -7.63
CA HIS A 169 1.29 -3.49 -8.75
C HIS A 169 2.78 -3.81 -8.62
N LYS A 170 3.28 -4.64 -9.52
CA LYS A 170 4.66 -5.08 -9.53
C LYS A 170 5.50 -4.24 -10.46
N VAL A 171 6.47 -3.50 -9.92
CA VAL A 171 7.44 -2.72 -10.69
C VAL A 171 8.84 -3.30 -10.49
N GLY A 172 9.36 -3.96 -11.53
CA GLY A 172 10.64 -4.66 -11.48
C GLY A 172 10.66 -5.80 -10.44
N ARG A 173 11.39 -5.61 -9.33
CA ARG A 173 11.47 -6.58 -8.21
C ARG A 173 10.60 -6.22 -7.01
N LYS A 174 10.04 -5.02 -6.99
CA LYS A 174 9.21 -4.54 -5.88
C LYS A 174 7.74 -4.86 -6.15
N ARG A 175 7.04 -5.25 -5.10
CA ARG A 175 5.59 -5.43 -5.08
C ARG A 175 5.00 -4.24 -4.36
N TRP A 176 4.17 -3.47 -5.04
CA TRP A 176 3.41 -2.37 -4.48
C TRP A 176 1.97 -2.78 -4.32
N ILE A 177 1.29 -2.12 -3.39
CA ILE A 177 -0.15 -2.20 -3.23
C ILE A 177 -0.70 -0.89 -3.72
N ASP A 178 -1.54 -0.95 -4.76
CA ASP A 178 -2.28 0.19 -5.26
C ASP A 178 -3.47 0.50 -4.35
N THR A 179 -4.24 -0.55 -4.02
CA THR A 179 -5.48 -0.44 -3.25
C THR A 179 -5.60 -1.63 -2.29
N LEU A 180 -6.05 -1.36 -1.08
CA LEU A 180 -6.46 -2.36 -0.10
C LEU A 180 -7.91 -2.08 0.29
N THR A 181 -8.77 -3.10 0.17
CA THR A 181 -10.19 -3.01 0.52
C THR A 181 -10.54 -4.07 1.56
N LEU A 182 -11.34 -3.68 2.55
CA LEU A 182 -12.04 -4.60 3.43
C LEU A 182 -13.48 -4.78 2.93
N GLN A 183 -13.89 -6.02 2.72
CA GLN A 183 -15.18 -6.32 2.08
C GLN A 183 -15.84 -7.60 2.62
N ASN A 184 -17.13 -7.69 2.40
CA ASN A 184 -17.96 -8.88 2.66
C ASN A 184 -18.25 -9.72 1.42
N THR A 185 -18.06 -9.16 0.23
CA THR A 185 -18.16 -9.91 -1.03
C THR A 185 -16.91 -10.75 -1.22
N HIS A 186 -17.07 -11.98 -1.68
CA HIS A 186 -15.94 -12.85 -1.99
C HIS A 186 -15.10 -12.20 -3.11
N PRO A 187 -13.76 -12.08 -2.99
CA PRO A 187 -12.93 -11.37 -3.98
C PRO A 187 -13.04 -11.92 -5.41
N ALA A 188 -13.29 -13.21 -5.58
CA ALA A 188 -13.50 -13.82 -6.90
C ALA A 188 -14.82 -13.42 -7.60
N GLU A 189 -15.71 -12.70 -6.92
CA GLU A 189 -16.99 -12.20 -7.48
C GLU A 189 -16.90 -10.74 -7.98
N GLU A 190 -15.75 -10.09 -7.81
CA GLU A 190 -15.45 -8.73 -8.35
C GLU A 190 -14.90 -8.77 -9.78
#